data_AF-A0A973Q2Y7-F1
#
_entry.id   AF-A0A973Q2Y7-F1
#
_cell.length_a   1.000
_cell.length_b   1.000
_cell.length_c   1.000
_cell.angle_alpha   90.00
_cell.angle_beta   90.00
_cell.angle_gamma   90.00
#
_symmetry.space_group_name_H-M   'P 1'
#
loop_
_entity.id
_entity.type
_entity.pdbx_description
1 polymer ?
#
loop_
_entity_poly.entity_id
_entity_poly.type
_entity_poly.pdbx_seq_one_letter_code
_entity_poly.pdbx_strand_id
1 'polypeptide(L)' 'MIVDPRDGTGIVHSLPGYRQRTPFVFGDTVAVGPWKLDTSVLLTYGPPQASSGPGAEGPEAATGA' A
#
# COMPACT_ATOMS: atom_id res chain seq x y z
N MET A 1 -10.45 10.02 6.72
CA MET A 1 -9.25 9.30 6.22
C MET A 1 -8.13 9.60 7.19
N ILE A 2 -7.32 8.60 7.51
CA ILE A 2 -6.10 8.74 8.31
C ILE A 2 -4.95 8.18 7.47
N VAL A 3 -3.81 8.84 7.50
CA VAL A 3 -2.61 8.49 6.71
C VAL A 3 -1.46 8.24 7.68
N ASP A 4 -0.75 7.13 7.48
CA ASP A 4 0.53 6.86 8.12
C ASP A 4 1.65 6.88 7.07
N PRO A 5 2.39 8.00 6.95
CA PRO A 5 3.50 8.13 6.02
C PRO A 5 4.79 7.43 6.49
N ARG A 6 4.83 6.79 7.67
CA ARG A 6 5.99 5.97 8.07
C ARG A 6 6.04 4.68 7.27
N ASP A 7 4.87 4.06 7.10
CA ASP A 7 4.71 2.78 6.43
C ASP A 7 4.11 2.91 5.02
N GLY A 8 3.72 4.12 4.61
CA GLY A 8 3.07 4.35 3.32
C GLY A 8 1.67 3.73 3.26
N THR A 9 0.93 3.83 4.36
CA THR A 9 -0.40 3.22 4.50
C THR A 9 -1.45 4.24 4.95
N GLY A 10 -2.71 3.86 4.89
CA GLY A 10 -3.76 4.62 5.54
C GLY A 10 -5.07 3.86 5.65
N ILE A 11 -6.07 4.52 6.21
CA ILE A 11 -7.40 3.97 6.45
C ILE A 11 -8.47 4.98 6.02
N VAL A 12 -9.43 4.52 5.22
CA VAL A 12 -10.66 5.25 4.93
C VAL A 12 -11.75 4.82 5.90
N HIS A 13 -12.48 5.80 6.43
CA HIS A 13 -13.68 5.58 7.22
C HIS A 13 -14.90 6.05 6.42
N SER A 14 -15.86 5.16 6.19
CA SER A 14 -17.01 5.40 5.30
C SER A 14 -18.37 5.43 5.99
N LEU A 15 -18.48 5.00 7.25
CA LEU A 15 -19.73 4.99 8.00
C LEU A 15 -19.68 5.92 9.23
N PRO A 16 -20.84 6.48 9.65
CA PRO A 16 -20.94 7.27 10.87
C PRO A 16 -20.39 6.52 12.09
N GLY A 17 -19.68 7.24 12.95
CA GLY A 17 -19.01 6.67 14.12
C GLY A 17 -17.78 5.81 13.78
N TYR A 18 -17.16 6.01 12.61
CA TYR A 18 -15.94 5.30 12.18
C TYR A 18 -16.08 3.77 12.11
N ARG A 19 -17.32 3.29 11.91
CA ARG A 19 -17.69 1.86 12.02
C ARG A 19 -17.14 0.98 10.90
N GLN A 20 -16.86 1.55 9.73
CA GLN A 20 -16.19 0.86 8.64
C GLN A 20 -14.82 1.45 8.43
N ARG A 21 -13.81 0.58 8.28
CA ARG A 21 -12.40 0.90 8.11
C ARG A 21 -11.88 0.10 6.94
N THR A 22 -11.41 0.78 5.90
CA THR A 22 -10.81 0.14 4.73
C THR A 22 -9.34 0.58 4.67
N PRO A 23 -8.38 -0.34 4.89
CA PRO A 23 -6.97 -0.03 4.73
C PRO A 23 -6.62 0.19 3.24
N PHE A 24 -5.59 0.97 2.99
CA PHE A 24 -4.98 1.15 1.67
C PHE A 24 -3.47 1.35 1.81
N VAL A 25 -2.75 1.16 0.71
CA VAL A 25 -1.32 1.47 0.60
C VAL A 25 -1.13 2.62 -0.39
N PHE A 26 -0.04 3.36 -0.26
CA PHE A 26 0.28 4.45 -1.20
C PHE A 26 0.47 3.86 -2.61
N GLY A 27 -0.08 4.55 -3.61
CA GLY A 27 -0.18 4.04 -4.98
C GLY A 27 -1.57 3.52 -5.35
N ASP A 28 -2.41 3.21 -4.36
CA ASP A 28 -3.80 2.86 -4.61
C ASP A 28 -4.61 4.07 -5.12
N THR A 29 -5.63 3.82 -5.93
CA THR A 29 -6.73 4.78 -6.12
C THR A 29 -7.87 4.45 -5.17
N VAL A 30 -8.11 5.29 -4.18
CA VAL A 30 -9.06 5.02 -3.08
C VAL A 30 -10.32 5.86 -3.22
N ALA A 31 -11.47 5.28 -2.85
CA ALA A 31 -12.74 6.00 -2.78
C ALA A 31 -12.92 6.65 -1.40
N VAL A 32 -13.27 7.93 -1.37
CA VAL A 32 -13.61 8.68 -0.16
C VAL A 32 -14.93 9.39 -0.41
N GLY A 33 -16.03 8.77 0.01
CA GLY A 33 -17.37 9.24 -0.35
C GLY A 33 -17.53 9.30 -1.87
N PRO A 34 -17.94 10.44 -2.46
CA PRO A 34 -18.08 10.59 -3.91
C PRO A 34 -16.74 10.79 -4.63
N TRP A 35 -15.63 11.01 -3.92
CA TRP A 35 -14.33 11.30 -4.52
C TRP A 35 -13.51 10.04 -4.76
N LYS A 36 -12.69 10.07 -5.81
CA LYS A 36 -11.59 9.13 -6.04
C LYS A 36 -10.28 9.86 -5.86
N LEU A 37 -9.38 9.30 -5.07
CA LEU A 37 -8.08 9.89 -4.76
C LEU A 37 -6.97 8.96 -5.23
N ASP A 38 -6.08 9.48 -6.07
CA ASP A 38 -4.83 8.82 -6.41
C ASP A 38 -3.82 9.06 -5.28
N THR A 39 -3.41 7.98 -4.61
CA THR A 39 -2.50 8.06 -3.47
C THR A 39 -1.03 7.87 -3.86
N SER A 40 -0.72 7.70 -5.14
CA SER A 40 0.67 7.60 -5.64
C SER A 40 1.49 8.87 -5.40
N VAL A 41 0.82 10.01 -5.20
CA VAL A 41 1.44 11.31 -4.90
C VAL A 41 1.79 11.50 -3.42
N LEU A 42 1.37 10.59 -2.54
CA LEU A 42 1.66 10.67 -1.11
C LEU A 42 3.10 10.24 -0.84
N LEU A 43 3.76 10.94 0.09
CA LEU A 43 5.17 10.74 0.41
C LEU A 43 5.36 10.04 1.75
N THR A 44 6.33 9.13 1.81
CA THR A 44 6.81 8.53 3.06
C THR A 44 7.84 9.44 3.74
N TYR A 45 7.95 9.36 5.08
CA TYR A 45 8.98 10.09 5.82
C TYR A 45 10.41 9.55 5.59
N GLY A 46 10.53 8.28 5.17
CA GLY A 46 11.79 7.64 4.82
C GLY A 46 11.92 7.42 3.30
N PRO A 47 13.08 6.91 2.84
CA PRO A 47 13.21 6.46 1.45
C PRO A 47 12.08 5.48 1.12
N PRO A 48 11.56 5.45 -0.12
CA PRO A 48 10.52 4.51 -0.51
C PRO A 48 10.91 3.11 -0.04
N GLN A 49 10.06 2.46 0.76
CA GLN A 49 10.24 1.05 1.06
C GLN A 49 10.35 0.33 -0.27
N ALA A 50 11.43 -0.42 -0.49
CA ALA A 50 11.56 -1.19 -1.71
C ALA A 50 10.32 -2.08 -1.80
N SER A 51 9.49 -1.87 -2.82
CA SER A 51 8.38 -2.74 -3.11
C SER A 51 8.99 -4.14 -3.26
N SER A 52 8.66 -5.05 -2.34
CA SER A 52 9.01 -6.45 -2.49
C SER A 52 8.36 -6.93 -3.78
N GLY A 53 9.13 -6.90 -4.87
CA GLY A 53 8.78 -7.56 -6.10
C GLY A 53 8.55 -9.04 -5.82
N PRO A 54 7.75 -9.74 -6.64
CA PRO A 54 7.66 -11.19 -6.54
C PRO A 54 9.09 -11.74 -6.63
N GLY A 55 9.44 -12.61 -5.68
CA GLY A 55 10.79 -13.11 -5.47
C GLY A 55 11.47 -13.46 -6.80
N ALA A 56 12.64 -12.86 -7.03
CA ALA A 56 13.56 -13.38 -8.02
C ALA A 56 13.98 -14.78 -7.53
N GLU A 57 13.30 -15.81 -8.04
CA GLU A 57 13.79 -17.18 -8.02
C GLU A 57 15.17 -17.17 -8.70
N GLY A 58 16.22 -17.32 -7.92
CA GLY A 58 17.59 -17.49 -8.43
C GLY A 58 17.73 -18.86 -9.09
N PRO A 59 18.62 -19.02 -10.08
CA PRO A 59 18.84 -20.30 -10.74
C PRO A 59 19.88 -21.13 -9.96
N GLU A 60 19.47 -22.20 -9.29
CA GLU A 60 20.35 -23.27 -8.77
C GLU A 60 19.46 -24.49 -8.44
N ALA A 61 19.70 -25.73 -8.82
CA ALA A 61 20.78 -26.41 -9.50
C ALA A 61 20.16 -27.66 -10.16
N ALA A 62 20.56 -28.00 -11.39
CA ALA A 62 20.37 -29.36 -11.92
C ALA A 62 21.76 -29.96 -12.17
N THR A 63 22.25 -30.67 -11.15
CA THR A 63 23.33 -31.66 -11.30
C THR A 63 22.97 -32.86 -10.44
N GLY A 64 23.12 -34.05 -11.03
CA GLY A 64 22.73 -35.35 -10.47
C GLY A 64 22.18 -36.19 -11.62
N ALA A 65 23.05 -36.78 -12.45
CA ALA A 65 23.67 -38.10 -12.28
C ALA A 65 22.76 -39.23 -12.77
#